data_AF-A0A1B6LX40-F1
#
_entry.id   AF-A0A1B6LX40-F1
#
_cell.length_a   1.000
_cell.length_b   1.000
_cell.length_c   1.000
_cell.angle_alpha   90.00
_cell.angle_beta   90.00
_cell.angle_gamma   90.00
#
_symmetry.space_group_name_H-M   'P 1'
#
loop_
_entity.id
_entity.type
_entity.pdbx_description
1 polymer ?
#
loop_
_entity_poly.entity_id
_entity_poly.type
_entity_poly.pdbx_seq_one_letter_code
_entity_poly.pdbx_strand_id
1 'polypeptide(L)'
;TLTSYLAQGPVYARFSRQAESSCSSNWWLGILQIHNYIYPENPCLTHTWYVACDFQLYLTAPLFLIPLYMRPRLGLLLLATVTTVSTVGAVVNAVVHKMYYGFLPALLVERKIERSNLTDYTGFHFKFPPFLIGIVLGFLIFNYKTNKLDVNSFKKYLWIGWVISTSILAAMMAMTVVLVDPDRKYWPWLDPLSVALSRPLFCLSLSWV
;
A
#
# COMPACT_ATOMS: atom_id res chain seq x y z
N THR A 1 -17.00 -19.38 18.30
CA THR A 1 -17.14 -18.44 17.15
C THR A 1 -17.53 -19.25 15.92
N LEU A 2 -18.25 -18.68 14.93
CA LEU A 2 -18.82 -19.45 13.80
C LEU A 2 -17.75 -20.20 12.95
N THR A 3 -16.48 -19.78 13.04
CA THR A 3 -15.35 -20.32 12.29
C THR A 3 -15.17 -21.83 12.50
N SER A 4 -15.39 -22.38 13.69
CA SER A 4 -15.23 -23.83 13.92
C SER A 4 -16.17 -24.70 13.07
N TYR A 5 -17.23 -24.12 12.50
CA TYR A 5 -18.24 -24.81 11.69
C TYR A 5 -18.07 -24.57 10.18
N LEU A 6 -17.20 -23.64 9.76
CA LEU A 6 -17.04 -23.27 8.34
C LEU A 6 -16.11 -24.22 7.58
N ALA A 7 -15.17 -24.88 8.25
CA ALA A 7 -14.28 -25.87 7.66
C ALA A 7 -13.74 -26.84 8.72
N GLN A 8 -13.17 -27.96 8.28
CA GLN A 8 -12.55 -28.95 9.14
C GLN A 8 -11.17 -29.34 8.57
N GLY A 9 -10.17 -29.45 9.44
CA GLY A 9 -8.82 -29.85 9.07
C GLY A 9 -7.77 -29.47 10.13
N PRO A 10 -6.62 -30.16 10.20
CA PRO A 10 -5.61 -29.94 11.23
C PRO A 10 -4.98 -28.53 11.16
N VAL A 11 -4.79 -28.01 9.95
CA VAL A 11 -4.34 -26.63 9.71
C VAL A 11 -5.43 -25.63 10.12
N TYR A 12 -6.67 -25.90 9.71
CA TYR A 12 -7.82 -25.04 10.03
C TYR A 12 -8.11 -24.97 11.54
N ALA A 13 -7.97 -26.07 12.27
CA ALA A 13 -8.16 -26.11 13.71
C ALA A 13 -7.15 -25.21 14.45
N ARG A 14 -5.90 -25.12 13.97
CA ARG A 14 -4.91 -24.17 14.51
C ARG A 14 -5.32 -22.72 14.24
N PHE A 15 -5.69 -22.39 13.01
CA PHE A 15 -6.14 -21.04 12.64
C PHE A 15 -7.39 -20.61 13.40
N SER A 16 -8.40 -21.49 13.49
CA SER A 16 -9.63 -21.21 14.20
C SER A 16 -9.31 -20.90 15.66
N ARG A 17 -8.56 -21.75 16.38
CA ARG A 17 -8.22 -21.49 17.80
C ARG A 17 -7.48 -20.16 18.01
N GLN A 18 -6.55 -19.81 17.13
CA GLN A 18 -5.83 -18.52 17.19
C GLN A 18 -6.75 -17.32 16.91
N ALA A 19 -7.66 -17.48 15.95
CA ALA A 19 -8.65 -16.45 15.63
C ALA A 19 -9.65 -16.29 16.78
N GLU A 20 -10.11 -17.36 17.41
CA GLU A 20 -11.05 -17.30 18.54
C GLU A 20 -10.45 -16.56 19.74
N SER A 21 -9.18 -16.86 20.10
CA SER A 21 -8.50 -16.19 21.21
C SER A 21 -8.27 -14.70 20.91
N SER A 22 -7.84 -14.37 19.68
CA SER A 22 -7.61 -12.98 19.26
C SER A 22 -8.92 -12.20 19.18
N CYS A 23 -9.97 -12.77 18.57
CA CYS A 23 -11.28 -12.14 18.42
C CYS A 23 -11.98 -11.88 19.75
N SER A 24 -11.86 -12.77 20.74
CA SER A 24 -12.48 -12.56 22.06
C SER A 24 -12.06 -11.24 22.71
N SER A 25 -10.79 -10.84 22.55
CA SER A 25 -10.28 -9.57 23.10
C SER A 25 -10.33 -8.38 22.14
N ASN A 26 -10.18 -8.63 20.83
CA ASN A 26 -9.88 -7.59 19.83
C ASN A 26 -10.97 -7.41 18.75
N TRP A 27 -12.15 -8.02 18.87
CA TRP A 27 -13.22 -7.89 17.86
C TRP A 27 -13.61 -6.43 17.56
N TRP A 28 -13.65 -5.59 18.58
CA TRP A 28 -14.04 -4.18 18.50
C TRP A 28 -13.08 -3.34 17.64
N LEU A 29 -11.80 -3.71 17.59
CA LEU A 29 -10.79 -3.05 16.76
C LEU A 29 -11.07 -3.20 15.26
N GLY A 30 -11.65 -4.34 14.87
CA GLY A 30 -12.07 -4.59 13.50
C GLY A 30 -13.27 -3.75 13.07
N ILE A 31 -14.22 -3.51 13.97
CA ILE A 31 -15.38 -2.65 13.70
C ILE A 31 -14.95 -1.20 13.56
N LEU A 32 -14.06 -0.74 14.45
CA LEU A 32 -13.49 0.61 14.38
C LEU A 32 -12.44 0.77 13.27
N GLN A 33 -12.04 -0.32 12.61
CA GLN A 33 -11.05 -0.31 11.52
C GLN A 33 -9.70 0.28 11.94
N ILE A 34 -9.22 -0.08 13.14
CA ILE A 34 -7.94 0.40 13.72
C ILE A 34 -7.00 -0.76 14.12
N HIS A 35 -7.37 -2.00 13.81
CA HIS A 35 -6.58 -3.20 14.08
C HIS A 35 -5.27 -3.28 13.29
N ASN A 36 -5.06 -2.39 12.32
CA ASN A 36 -3.79 -2.27 11.59
C ASN A 36 -2.70 -1.49 12.37
N TYR A 37 -3.08 -0.78 13.44
CA TYR A 37 -2.16 -0.09 14.37
C TYR A 37 -2.19 -0.67 15.77
N ILE A 38 -3.39 -1.01 16.24
CA ILE A 38 -3.57 -1.54 17.59
C ILE A 38 -3.56 -3.06 17.50
N TYR A 39 -2.53 -3.68 18.09
CA TYR A 39 -2.29 -5.12 18.07
C TYR A 39 -2.29 -5.75 16.65
N PRO A 40 -1.45 -5.25 15.72
CA PRO A 40 -1.36 -5.78 14.34
C PRO A 40 -0.88 -7.24 14.30
N GLU A 41 -0.24 -7.71 15.37
CA GLU A 41 0.23 -9.09 15.54
C GLU A 41 -0.93 -10.08 15.73
N ASN A 42 -2.01 -9.66 16.38
CA ASN A 42 -3.15 -10.52 16.75
C ASN A 42 -4.50 -9.84 16.47
N PRO A 43 -4.77 -9.43 15.21
CA PRO A 43 -6.08 -8.93 14.83
C PRO A 43 -7.10 -10.08 14.83
N CYS A 44 -8.37 -9.77 15.11
CA CYS A 44 -9.45 -10.74 15.00
C CYS A 44 -9.57 -11.29 13.56
N LEU A 45 -9.44 -10.41 12.56
CA LEU A 45 -9.49 -10.74 11.14
C LEU A 45 -8.20 -10.26 10.46
N THR A 46 -7.18 -11.10 10.41
CA THR A 46 -5.88 -10.72 9.82
C THR A 46 -6.00 -10.24 8.38
N HIS A 47 -6.89 -10.82 7.58
CA HIS A 47 -7.05 -10.46 6.18
C HIS A 47 -7.63 -9.05 5.98
N THR A 48 -8.33 -8.46 6.94
CA THR A 48 -9.00 -7.15 6.76
C THR A 48 -8.10 -5.94 7.05
N TRP A 49 -6.80 -6.16 7.27
CA TRP A 49 -5.83 -5.08 7.52
C TRP A 49 -5.83 -3.99 6.43
N TYR A 50 -6.03 -4.37 5.16
CA TYR A 50 -6.11 -3.42 4.06
C TYR A 50 -7.41 -2.61 4.08
N VAL A 51 -8.53 -3.23 4.47
CA VAL A 51 -9.83 -2.54 4.63
C VAL A 51 -9.71 -1.43 5.68
N ALA A 52 -9.03 -1.72 6.80
CA ALA A 52 -8.77 -0.72 7.82
C ALA A 52 -7.93 0.45 7.32
N CYS A 53 -6.90 0.15 6.52
CA CYS A 53 -6.07 1.19 5.90
C CYS A 53 -6.87 2.08 4.95
N ASP A 54 -7.69 1.47 4.09
CA ASP A 54 -8.50 2.20 3.13
C ASP A 54 -9.50 3.11 3.83
N PHE A 55 -10.17 2.61 4.88
CA PHE A 55 -11.06 3.41 5.71
C PHE A 55 -10.37 4.65 6.27
N GLN A 56 -9.17 4.48 6.85
CA GLN A 56 -8.39 5.60 7.40
C GLN A 56 -7.97 6.60 6.31
N LEU A 57 -7.55 6.13 5.13
CA LEU A 57 -7.22 7.00 4.00
C LEU A 57 -8.44 7.79 3.52
N TYR A 58 -9.61 7.14 3.41
CA TYR A 58 -10.86 7.81 3.07
C TYR A 58 -11.27 8.87 4.08
N LEU A 59 -11.08 8.62 5.38
CA LEU A 59 -11.31 9.65 6.40
C LEU A 59 -10.39 10.86 6.22
N THR A 60 -9.16 10.66 5.75
CA THR A 60 -8.24 11.77 5.47
C THR A 60 -8.50 12.48 4.13
N ALA A 61 -9.31 11.92 3.24
CA ALA A 61 -9.54 12.46 1.90
C ALA A 61 -10.00 13.94 1.89
N PRO A 62 -10.93 14.41 2.75
CA PRO A 62 -11.37 15.80 2.77
C PRO A 62 -10.23 16.79 3.04
N LEU A 63 -9.22 16.39 3.82
CA LEU A 63 -8.04 17.22 4.12
C LEU A 63 -7.22 17.54 2.85
N PHE A 64 -7.28 16.68 1.85
CA PHE A 64 -6.60 16.89 0.57
C PHE A 64 -7.53 17.52 -0.48
N LEU A 65 -8.77 17.05 -0.55
CA LEU A 65 -9.73 17.49 -1.56
C LEU A 65 -10.18 18.94 -1.35
N ILE A 66 -10.41 19.38 -0.11
CA ILE A 66 -10.87 20.75 0.17
C ILE A 66 -9.82 21.80 -0.26
N PRO A 67 -8.53 21.71 0.15
CA PRO A 67 -7.51 22.64 -0.32
C PRO A 67 -7.28 22.57 -1.83
N LEU A 68 -7.36 21.37 -2.42
CA LEU A 68 -7.21 21.16 -3.85
C LEU A 68 -8.32 21.84 -4.66
N TYR A 69 -9.57 21.79 -4.17
CA TYR A 69 -10.69 22.47 -4.79
C TYR A 69 -10.62 23.99 -4.63
N MET A 70 -10.30 24.48 -3.42
CA MET A 70 -10.25 25.91 -3.10
C MET A 70 -9.06 26.62 -3.74
N ARG A 71 -7.86 26.02 -3.63
CA ARG A 71 -6.61 26.59 -4.14
C ARG A 71 -5.74 25.48 -4.73
N PRO A 72 -5.91 25.15 -6.03
CA PRO A 72 -5.30 23.97 -6.63
C PRO A 72 -3.77 23.94 -6.55
N ARG A 73 -3.09 25.09 -6.64
CA ARG A 73 -1.63 25.16 -6.48
C ARG A 73 -1.17 24.74 -5.07
N LEU A 74 -1.88 25.19 -4.04
CA LEU A 74 -1.58 24.80 -2.66
C LEU A 74 -1.98 23.35 -2.38
N GLY A 75 -3.10 22.90 -2.91
CA GLY A 75 -3.50 21.49 -2.81
C GLY A 75 -2.51 20.54 -3.48
N LEU A 76 -2.03 20.86 -4.69
CA LEU A 76 -0.99 20.08 -5.37
C LEU A 76 0.34 20.09 -4.60
N LEU A 77 0.73 21.23 -4.00
CA LEU A 77 1.91 21.30 -3.12
C LEU A 77 1.73 20.41 -1.88
N LEU A 78 0.56 20.43 -1.24
CA LEU A 78 0.23 19.57 -0.10
C LEU A 78 0.30 18.08 -0.49
N LEU A 79 -0.30 17.70 -1.63
CA LEU A 79 -0.25 16.33 -2.13
C LEU A 79 1.19 15.88 -2.42
N ALA A 80 1.99 16.73 -3.05
CA ALA A 80 3.39 16.44 -3.34
C ALA A 80 4.20 16.26 -2.05
N THR A 81 4.08 17.20 -1.11
CA THR A 81 4.82 17.14 0.17
C THR A 81 4.46 15.89 0.99
N VAL A 82 3.17 15.57 1.14
CA VAL A 82 2.74 14.37 1.89
C VAL A 82 3.17 13.09 1.19
N THR A 83 3.10 13.04 -0.15
CA THR A 83 3.62 11.91 -0.93
C THR A 83 5.11 11.72 -0.70
N THR A 84 5.92 12.79 -0.80
CA THR A 84 7.37 12.72 -0.58
C THR A 84 7.71 12.32 0.85
N VAL A 85 7.07 12.92 1.85
CA VAL A 85 7.32 12.60 3.27
C VAL A 85 6.96 11.14 3.56
N SER A 86 5.84 10.64 3.03
CA SER A 86 5.44 9.25 3.19
C SER A 86 6.39 8.28 2.51
N THR A 87 6.80 8.55 1.27
CA THR A 87 7.76 7.70 0.53
C THR A 87 9.12 7.70 1.21
N VAL A 88 9.64 8.85 1.62
CA VAL A 88 10.91 8.95 2.35
C VAL A 88 10.80 8.22 3.70
N GLY A 89 9.70 8.40 4.42
CA GLY A 89 9.43 7.66 5.65
C GLY A 89 9.45 6.15 5.43
N ALA A 90 8.82 5.66 4.36
CA ALA A 90 8.82 4.24 4.01
C ALA A 90 10.24 3.72 3.69
N VAL A 91 11.06 4.50 2.96
CA VAL A 91 12.45 4.15 2.69
C VAL A 91 13.26 4.10 3.98
N VAL A 92 13.19 5.14 4.82
CA VAL A 92 13.91 5.20 6.09
C VAL A 92 13.51 4.03 6.98
N ASN A 93 12.21 3.73 7.07
CA ASN A 93 11.71 2.61 7.84
C ASN A 93 12.26 1.28 7.33
N ALA A 94 12.25 1.06 6.01
CA ALA A 94 12.77 -0.15 5.40
C ALA A 94 14.30 -0.30 5.55
N VAL A 95 15.05 0.81 5.62
CA VAL A 95 16.50 0.80 5.91
C VAL A 95 16.77 0.45 7.37
N VAL A 96 16.07 1.09 8.32
CA VAL A 96 16.26 0.87 9.77
C VAL A 96 15.93 -0.57 10.16
N HIS A 97 14.83 -1.10 9.63
CA HIS A 97 14.33 -2.44 9.96
C HIS A 97 14.83 -3.54 9.01
N LYS A 98 15.73 -3.22 8.08
CA LYS A 98 16.30 -4.15 7.09
C LYS A 98 15.23 -5.02 6.41
N MET A 99 14.19 -4.35 5.89
CA MET A 99 13.04 -5.03 5.30
C MET A 99 13.37 -5.62 3.94
N TYR A 100 13.15 -6.92 3.78
CA TYR A 100 13.25 -7.59 2.49
C TYR A 100 12.06 -7.22 1.60
N TYR A 101 12.32 -7.05 0.32
CA TYR A 101 11.25 -6.90 -0.66
C TYR A 101 10.53 -8.23 -0.88
N GLY A 102 9.19 -8.20 -0.89
CA GLY A 102 8.37 -9.40 -1.03
C GLY A 102 7.85 -9.91 0.31
N PHE A 103 6.57 -9.70 0.55
CA PHE A 103 5.88 -10.34 1.67
C PHE A 103 5.55 -11.78 1.27
N LEU A 104 6.42 -12.75 1.60
CA LEU A 104 5.96 -14.13 1.67
C LEU A 104 5.18 -14.30 2.97
N PRO A 105 3.94 -14.85 2.93
CA PRO A 105 3.24 -15.21 4.14
C PRO A 105 4.15 -16.09 4.99
N ALA A 106 4.23 -15.82 6.28
CA ALA A 106 4.99 -16.58 7.28
C ALA A 106 4.67 -18.10 7.31
N LEU A 107 3.71 -18.56 6.50
CA LEU A 107 3.35 -19.96 6.30
C LEU A 107 4.31 -20.73 5.38
N LEU A 108 5.06 -20.06 4.51
CA LEU A 108 5.95 -20.71 3.54
C LEU A 108 7.43 -20.61 3.87
N VAL A 109 7.81 -19.66 4.73
CA VAL A 109 9.21 -19.45 5.10
C VAL A 109 9.27 -19.27 6.61
N GLU A 110 9.95 -20.20 7.26
CA GLU A 110 10.38 -20.13 8.66
C GLU A 110 11.49 -19.07 8.84
N ARG A 111 11.39 -17.95 8.11
CA ARG A 111 12.23 -16.79 8.37
C ARG A 111 11.71 -16.24 9.68
N LYS A 112 12.59 -16.14 10.68
CA LYS A 112 12.43 -15.24 11.82
C LYS A 112 12.30 -13.81 11.27
N ILE A 113 11.14 -13.49 10.68
CA ILE A 113 10.70 -12.13 10.51
C ILE A 113 10.42 -11.72 11.94
N GLU A 114 11.32 -10.92 12.50
CA GLU A 114 11.11 -10.34 13.81
C GLU A 114 9.70 -9.73 13.83
N ARG A 115 8.90 -10.20 14.79
CA ARG A 115 7.55 -9.74 15.14
C ARG A 115 7.42 -8.23 15.36
N SER A 116 8.46 -7.43 15.12
CA SER A 116 8.40 -5.98 15.13
C SER A 116 7.90 -5.38 13.81
N ASN A 117 7.86 -6.15 12.71
CA ASN A 117 7.71 -5.59 11.36
C ASN A 117 6.26 -5.56 10.81
N LEU A 118 5.27 -6.11 11.52
CA LEU A 118 3.89 -6.13 11.00
C LEU A 118 3.25 -4.74 11.00
N THR A 119 3.41 -3.97 12.08
CA THR A 119 2.91 -2.58 12.19
C THR A 119 3.42 -1.69 11.07
N ASP A 120 4.69 -1.87 10.72
CA ASP A 120 5.38 -1.10 9.69
C ASP A 120 4.88 -1.42 8.28
N TYR A 121 4.45 -2.66 8.04
CA TYR A 121 3.85 -3.06 6.78
C TYR A 121 2.36 -2.69 6.69
N THR A 122 1.65 -2.72 7.81
CA THR A 122 0.19 -2.50 7.89
C THR A 122 -0.20 -1.04 8.14
N GLY A 123 0.75 -0.16 8.43
CA GLY A 123 0.48 1.27 8.63
C GLY A 123 -0.11 1.97 7.39
N PHE A 124 -1.19 2.74 7.57
CA PHE A 124 -1.82 3.51 6.48
C PHE A 124 -0.92 4.66 6.00
N HIS A 125 -0.07 5.19 6.88
CA HIS A 125 0.81 6.32 6.59
C HIS A 125 1.85 6.06 5.49
N PHE A 126 2.26 4.81 5.25
CA PHE A 126 3.13 4.47 4.11
C PHE A 126 2.36 4.22 2.81
N LYS A 127 1.02 4.27 2.87
CA LYS A 127 0.11 4.05 1.74
C LYS A 127 -0.51 5.34 1.22
N PHE A 128 -0.11 6.50 1.74
CA PHE A 128 -0.48 7.78 1.16
C PHE A 128 -0.09 7.91 -0.33
N PRO A 129 1.12 7.52 -0.79
CA PRO A 129 1.53 7.73 -2.17
C PRO A 129 0.57 7.17 -3.22
N PRO A 130 0.18 5.87 -3.21
CA PRO A 130 -0.78 5.35 -4.19
C PRO A 130 -2.16 6.02 -4.08
N PHE A 131 -2.62 6.36 -2.87
CA PHE A 131 -3.89 7.04 -2.66
C PHE A 131 -3.90 8.46 -3.24
N LEU A 132 -2.85 9.24 -2.97
CA LEU A 132 -2.73 10.62 -3.44
C LEU A 132 -2.49 10.69 -4.96
N ILE A 133 -1.80 9.72 -5.56
CA ILE A 133 -1.71 9.59 -7.03
C ILE A 133 -3.10 9.48 -7.64
N GLY A 134 -4.00 8.70 -7.04
CA GLY A 134 -5.39 8.60 -7.46
C GLY A 134 -6.16 9.93 -7.39
N ILE A 135 -5.95 10.71 -6.31
CA ILE A 135 -6.55 12.05 -6.19
C ILE A 135 -6.04 12.99 -7.29
N VAL A 136 -4.73 12.99 -7.56
CA VAL A 136 -4.14 13.80 -8.63
C VAL A 136 -4.71 13.41 -10.00
N LEU A 137 -4.82 12.11 -10.28
CA LEU A 137 -5.42 11.61 -11.51
C LEU A 137 -6.87 12.08 -11.66
N GLY A 138 -7.68 11.95 -10.60
CA GLY A 138 -9.06 12.43 -10.58
C GLY A 138 -9.16 13.94 -10.86
N PHE A 139 -8.24 14.73 -10.30
CA PHE A 139 -8.15 16.18 -10.55
C PHE A 139 -7.80 16.52 -12.01
N LEU A 140 -6.85 15.79 -12.61
CA LEU A 140 -6.50 15.96 -14.02
C LEU A 140 -7.69 15.63 -14.94
N ILE A 141 -8.39 14.52 -14.67
CA ILE A 141 -9.59 14.12 -15.43
C ILE A 141 -10.70 15.17 -15.28
N PHE A 142 -10.91 15.71 -14.08
CA PHE A 142 -11.90 16.75 -13.84
C PHE A 142 -11.60 18.04 -14.62
N ASN A 143 -10.34 18.48 -14.65
CA ASN A 143 -9.94 19.66 -15.41
C ASN A 143 -9.99 19.44 -16.93
N TYR A 144 -9.71 18.22 -17.39
CA TYR A 144 -9.89 17.85 -18.79
C TYR A 144 -11.37 17.94 -19.20
N LYS A 145 -12.28 17.33 -18.43
CA LYS A 145 -13.74 17.40 -18.71
C LYS A 145 -14.32 18.81 -18.65
N THR A 146 -13.73 19.69 -17.84
CA THR A 146 -14.16 21.09 -17.72
C THR A 146 -13.47 22.04 -18.71
N ASN A 147 -12.76 21.51 -19.72
CA ASN A 147 -12.01 22.27 -20.74
C ASN A 147 -10.98 23.25 -20.16
N LYS A 148 -10.47 22.98 -18.95
CA LYS A 148 -9.38 23.75 -18.34
C LYS A 148 -7.99 23.25 -18.77
N LEU A 149 -7.93 22.08 -19.42
CA LEU A 149 -6.71 21.48 -19.96
C LEU A 149 -6.89 21.19 -21.45
N ASP A 150 -6.08 21.84 -22.29
CA ASP A 150 -5.98 21.50 -23.70
C ASP A 150 -4.95 20.38 -23.91
N VAL A 151 -5.45 19.19 -24.25
CA VAL A 151 -4.63 17.99 -24.51
C VAL A 151 -4.37 17.78 -26.01
N ASN A 152 -4.88 18.63 -26.91
CA ASN A 152 -4.71 18.41 -28.35
C ASN A 152 -3.23 18.40 -28.76
N SER A 153 -2.41 19.25 -28.14
CA SER A 153 -0.96 19.26 -28.32
C SER A 153 -0.27 18.02 -27.74
N PHE A 154 -0.89 17.36 -26.76
CA PHE A 154 -0.33 16.19 -26.07
C PHE A 154 -0.66 14.86 -26.74
N LYS A 155 -1.64 14.83 -27.66
CA LYS A 155 -2.07 13.63 -28.39
C LYS A 155 -0.92 12.93 -29.11
N LYS A 156 0.03 13.69 -29.67
CA LYS A 156 1.22 13.16 -30.36
C LYS A 156 2.17 12.39 -29.42
N TYR A 157 2.11 12.65 -28.11
CA TYR A 157 2.99 12.05 -27.11
C TYR A 157 2.33 10.92 -26.32
N LEU A 158 1.07 10.55 -26.62
CA LEU A 158 0.35 9.50 -25.88
C LEU A 158 1.03 8.12 -25.97
N TRP A 159 1.66 7.81 -27.11
CA TRP A 159 2.39 6.55 -27.25
C TRP A 159 3.56 6.43 -26.27
N ILE A 160 4.18 7.55 -25.89
CA ILE A 160 5.29 7.58 -24.92
C ILE A 160 4.80 7.10 -23.56
N GLY A 161 3.62 7.55 -23.12
CA GLY A 161 3.05 7.11 -21.86
C GLY A 161 2.73 5.61 -21.84
N TRP A 162 2.26 5.05 -22.97
CA TRP A 162 2.03 3.60 -23.09
C TRP A 162 3.33 2.81 -22.97
N VAL A 163 4.38 3.24 -23.68
CA VAL A 163 5.70 2.62 -23.60
C VAL A 163 6.26 2.72 -22.18
N ILE A 164 6.15 3.87 -21.52
CA ILE A 164 6.62 4.05 -20.14
C ILE A 164 5.84 3.16 -19.17
N SER A 165 4.51 3.15 -19.23
CA SER A 165 3.66 2.37 -18.33
C SER A 165 3.94 0.87 -18.45
N THR A 166 3.94 0.34 -19.68
CA THR A 166 4.23 -1.07 -19.94
C THR A 166 5.65 -1.46 -19.53
N SER A 167 6.64 -0.58 -19.77
CA SER A 167 8.02 -0.82 -19.35
C SER A 167 8.16 -0.87 -17.83
N ILE A 168 7.47 0.03 -17.09
CA ILE A 168 7.48 0.03 -15.63
C ILE A 168 6.85 -1.26 -15.09
N LEU A 169 5.70 -1.67 -15.62
CA LEU A 169 5.03 -2.92 -15.20
C LEU A 169 5.90 -4.16 -15.46
N ALA A 170 6.52 -4.23 -16.65
CA ALA A 170 7.43 -5.32 -16.99
C ALA A 170 8.67 -5.34 -16.09
N ALA A 171 9.30 -4.17 -15.85
CA ALA A 171 10.44 -4.05 -14.96
C ALA A 171 10.11 -4.43 -13.52
N MET A 172 8.93 -4.04 -13.02
CA MET A 172 8.44 -4.44 -11.70
C MET A 172 8.24 -5.96 -11.59
N MET A 173 7.65 -6.59 -12.60
CA MET A 173 7.47 -8.04 -12.63
C MET A 173 8.80 -8.80 -12.71
N ALA A 174 9.77 -8.30 -13.48
CA ALA A 174 11.12 -8.87 -13.50
C ALA A 174 11.82 -8.71 -12.14
N MET A 175 11.67 -7.54 -11.52
CA MET A 175 12.25 -7.24 -10.23
C MET A 175 11.66 -8.11 -9.11
N THR A 176 10.35 -8.39 -9.13
CA THR A 176 9.74 -9.28 -8.11
C THR A 176 10.30 -10.69 -8.17
N VAL A 177 10.51 -11.24 -9.37
CA VAL A 177 11.11 -12.58 -9.53
C VAL A 177 12.51 -12.66 -8.89
N VAL A 178 13.34 -11.62 -9.06
CA VAL A 178 14.69 -11.56 -8.50
C VAL A 178 14.68 -11.29 -6.99
N LEU A 179 13.84 -10.37 -6.54
CA LEU A 179 13.86 -9.91 -5.15
C LEU A 179 13.18 -10.86 -4.17
N VAL A 180 12.23 -11.67 -4.63
CA VAL A 180 11.45 -12.62 -3.81
C VAL A 180 12.17 -13.98 -3.63
N ASP A 181 13.27 -14.22 -4.36
CA ASP A 181 14.05 -15.44 -4.26
C ASP A 181 14.48 -15.73 -2.79
N PRO A 182 14.13 -16.90 -2.22
CA PRO A 182 14.44 -17.22 -0.84
C PRO A 182 15.94 -17.25 -0.53
N ASP A 183 16.79 -17.60 -1.50
CA ASP A 183 18.24 -17.75 -1.28
C ASP A 183 19.00 -16.42 -1.45
N ARG A 184 18.29 -15.34 -1.81
CA ARG A 184 18.88 -14.03 -2.04
C ARG A 184 19.30 -13.33 -0.74
N LYS A 185 20.49 -12.70 -0.78
CA LYS A 185 21.00 -11.82 0.28
C LYS A 185 20.41 -10.41 0.19
N TYR A 186 20.12 -9.81 1.35
CA TYR A 186 19.64 -8.43 1.48
C TYR A 186 20.60 -7.41 0.86
N TRP A 187 20.09 -6.50 0.03
CA TRP A 187 20.84 -5.38 -0.51
C TRP A 187 20.36 -4.06 0.14
N PRO A 188 21.24 -3.37 0.88
CA PRO A 188 20.86 -2.20 1.70
C PRO A 188 20.24 -1.02 0.95
N TRP A 189 20.47 -0.92 -0.35
CA TRP A 189 19.91 0.16 -1.17
C TRP A 189 18.71 -0.31 -2.01
N LEU A 190 18.73 -1.54 -2.53
CA LEU A 190 17.70 -2.01 -3.45
C LEU A 190 16.42 -2.43 -2.72
N ASP A 191 16.51 -3.24 -1.66
CA ASP A 191 15.33 -3.73 -0.95
C ASP A 191 14.47 -2.59 -0.37
N PRO A 192 15.03 -1.60 0.34
CA PRO A 192 14.24 -0.49 0.87
C PRO A 192 13.56 0.36 -0.20
N LEU A 193 14.28 0.64 -1.30
CA LEU A 193 13.74 1.40 -2.41
C LEU A 193 12.59 0.65 -3.08
N SER A 194 12.75 -0.65 -3.32
CA SER A 194 11.71 -1.47 -3.93
C SER A 194 10.48 -1.58 -3.03
N VAL A 195 10.65 -1.69 -1.71
CA VAL A 195 9.53 -1.72 -0.75
C VAL A 195 8.73 -0.42 -0.79
N ALA A 196 9.41 0.74 -0.78
CA ALA A 196 8.74 2.03 -0.76
C ALA A 196 8.14 2.45 -2.12
N LEU A 197 8.84 2.15 -3.23
CA LEU A 197 8.48 2.66 -4.56
C LEU A 197 7.57 1.73 -5.36
N SER A 198 7.56 0.43 -5.08
CA SER A 198 6.76 -0.53 -5.86
C SER A 198 5.28 -0.14 -5.95
N ARG A 199 4.64 0.18 -4.83
CA ARG A 199 3.22 0.57 -4.80
C ARG A 199 2.94 1.85 -5.61
N PRO A 200 3.61 3.00 -5.37
CA PRO A 200 3.39 4.19 -6.18
C PRO A 200 3.78 4.02 -7.65
N LEU A 201 4.84 3.29 -7.99
CA LEU A 201 5.20 3.02 -9.40
C LEU A 201 4.12 2.19 -10.11
N PHE A 202 3.57 1.18 -9.44
CA PHE A 202 2.46 0.40 -9.95
C PHE A 202 1.23 1.29 -10.20
N CYS A 203 0.85 2.12 -9.23
CA CYS A 203 -0.29 3.03 -9.40
C CYS A 203 -0.06 4.09 -10.49
N LEU A 204 1.15 4.63 -10.63
CA LEU A 204 1.48 5.56 -11.71
C LEU A 204 1.39 4.89 -13.08
N SER A 205 1.87 3.66 -13.21
CA SER A 205 1.77 2.91 -14.46
C SER A 205 0.31 2.62 -14.84
N LEU A 206 -0.52 2.22 -13.86
CA LEU A 206 -1.96 2.02 -14.05
C LEU A 206 -2.72 3.31 -14.34
N SER A 207 -2.26 4.46 -13.84
CA SER A 207 -2.92 5.75 -14.09
C SER A 207 -2.90 6.15 -15.57
N TRP A 208 -2.00 5.56 -16.36
CA TRP A 208 -1.92 5.78 -17.80
C TRP A 208 -2.83 4.85 -18.62
N VAL A 209 -3.12 3.66 -18.11
CA VAL A 209 -3.92 2.62 -18.77
C VAL A 209 -5.40 2.96 -18.68
#